data_AF-A0A348XE27-F1
#
_entry.id   AF-A0A348XE27-F1
#
_cell.length_a   1.000
_cell.length_b   1.000
_cell.length_c   1.000
_cell.angle_alpha   90.00
_cell.angle_beta   90.00
_cell.angle_gamma   90.00
#
_symmetry.space_group_name_H-M   'P 1'
#
loop_
_entity.id
_entity.type
_entity.pdbx_description
1 polymer ?
#
loop_
_entity_poly.entity_id
_entity_poly.type
_entity_poly.pdbx_seq_one_letter_code
_entity_poly.pdbx_strand_id
1 'polypeptide(L)'
;MKRRSFFKSTVAAGVSLFVPDWLAQAQSLAAAGEHLAPEIKDAKTVLYACADDYAEFILCLDGKRYDEPPAITYREYLTNYQSVSAEEFKDADFLMDCQNVEIDELDKEIPEHGPAYYHYVDDWCITDSPEANAYDYVSEIMSQLSATTNEELCGINLQDCPFIGSCYRAAEVDDVLTLSCLQRALVALGEPTEIRVAQ
;
A
#
# COMPACT_ATOMS: atom_id res chain seq x y z
N MET A 1 20.75 -12.06 1.09
CA MET A 1 20.14 -11.15 2.09
C MET A 1 19.99 -11.87 3.42
N LYS A 2 20.32 -11.24 4.55
CA LYS A 2 20.08 -11.84 5.88
C LYS A 2 18.62 -11.57 6.27
N ARG A 3 17.79 -12.63 6.34
CA ARG A 3 16.43 -12.59 6.93
C ARG A 3 16.54 -11.98 8.33
N ARG A 4 15.99 -10.79 8.55
CA ARG A 4 15.99 -10.11 9.86
C ARG A 4 14.77 -10.59 10.62
N SER A 5 14.97 -11.31 11.73
CA SER A 5 13.88 -11.89 12.50
C SER A 5 13.07 -10.82 13.24
N PHE A 6 11.76 -11.02 13.22
CA PHE A 6 10.65 -10.19 13.69
C PHE A 6 10.72 -9.65 15.14
N PHE A 7 11.55 -10.21 16.01
CA PHE A 7 11.75 -9.72 17.38
C PHE A 7 13.24 -9.63 17.70
N LYS A 8 13.83 -8.43 17.71
CA LYS A 8 15.18 -8.22 18.26
C LYS A 8 15.21 -7.74 19.71
N SER A 9 14.08 -7.36 20.31
CA SER A 9 14.08 -6.88 21.71
C SER A 9 13.95 -7.99 22.77
N THR A 10 13.41 -9.17 22.43
CA THR A 10 13.13 -10.20 23.47
C THR A 10 14.14 -11.36 23.51
N VAL A 11 14.97 -11.55 22.49
CA VAL A 11 15.84 -12.75 22.41
C VAL A 11 17.28 -12.50 22.85
N ALA A 12 17.71 -11.24 23.01
CA ALA A 12 19.10 -10.91 23.32
C ALA A 12 19.48 -10.97 24.82
N ALA A 13 18.55 -11.28 25.72
CA ALA A 13 18.84 -11.40 27.16
C ALA A 13 18.14 -12.61 27.79
N GLY A 14 18.72 -13.80 27.62
CA GLY A 14 18.70 -14.86 28.66
C GLY A 14 17.36 -15.40 29.18
N VAL A 15 16.23 -15.28 28.48
CA VAL A 15 14.94 -15.88 28.87
C VAL A 15 14.28 -16.60 27.69
N SER A 16 14.81 -17.77 27.32
CA SER A 16 14.21 -18.65 26.29
C SER A 16 13.23 -19.64 26.91
N LEU A 17 12.13 -19.20 27.52
CA LEU A 17 11.12 -20.13 28.06
C LEU A 17 9.65 -19.83 27.74
N PHE A 18 9.32 -18.68 27.16
CA PHE A 18 7.92 -18.38 26.80
C PHE A 18 7.85 -17.72 25.44
N VAL A 19 7.86 -18.55 24.39
CA VAL A 19 7.26 -18.12 23.12
C VAL A 19 5.75 -18.06 23.38
N PRO A 20 5.10 -16.91 23.20
CA PRO A 20 3.66 -16.82 23.38
C PRO A 20 2.93 -17.84 22.48
N ASP A 21 1.89 -18.49 22.99
CA ASP A 21 1.16 -19.55 22.25
C ASP A 21 0.73 -19.12 20.84
N TRP A 22 0.32 -17.86 20.69
CA TRP A 22 -0.07 -17.30 19.39
C TRP A 22 1.07 -17.27 18.38
N LEU A 23 2.31 -17.00 18.83
CA LEU A 23 3.46 -16.89 17.95
C LEU A 23 3.92 -18.29 17.53
N ALA A 24 3.86 -19.27 18.44
CA ALA A 24 4.08 -20.67 18.10
C ALA A 24 3.04 -21.17 17.08
N GLN A 25 1.77 -20.78 17.25
CA GLN A 25 0.71 -21.09 16.30
C GLN A 25 0.97 -20.42 14.94
N ALA A 26 1.28 -19.13 14.90
CA ALA A 26 1.59 -18.40 13.68
C ALA A 26 2.78 -19.01 12.93
N GLN A 27 3.84 -19.41 13.65
CA GLN A 27 4.99 -20.11 13.06
C GLN A 27 4.60 -21.47 12.46
N SER A 28 3.75 -22.23 13.15
CA SER A 28 3.27 -23.53 12.65
C SER A 28 2.42 -23.38 11.39
N LEU A 29 1.53 -22.38 11.35
CA LEU A 29 0.70 -22.09 10.18
C LEU A 29 1.57 -21.60 9.01
N ALA A 30 2.50 -20.69 9.28
CA ALA A 30 3.41 -20.17 8.25
C ALA A 30 4.27 -21.28 7.62
N ALA A 31 4.68 -22.29 8.40
CA ALA A 31 5.38 -23.47 7.87
C ALA A 31 4.51 -24.33 6.93
N ALA A 32 3.18 -24.24 7.04
CA ALA A 32 2.22 -24.84 6.13
C ALA A 32 1.79 -23.90 4.98
N GLY A 33 2.33 -22.67 4.92
CA GLY A 33 1.91 -21.64 3.96
C GLY A 33 0.62 -20.93 4.34
N GLU A 34 0.12 -21.13 5.55
CA GLU A 34 -1.12 -20.52 6.07
C GLU A 34 -0.79 -19.32 6.98
N HIS A 35 -1.62 -18.27 6.94
CA HIS A 35 -1.46 -17.12 7.81
C HIS A 35 -2.44 -17.21 9.00
N LEU A 36 -2.00 -16.76 10.17
CA LEU A 36 -2.87 -16.60 11.32
C LEU A 36 -3.68 -15.31 11.18
N ALA A 37 -4.92 -15.43 10.68
CA ALA A 37 -5.90 -14.36 10.69
C ALA A 37 -6.96 -14.57 11.77
N PRO A 38 -6.82 -13.98 12.98
CA PRO A 38 -7.95 -13.87 13.89
C PRO A 38 -9.11 -13.16 13.18
N GLU A 39 -10.28 -13.77 13.21
CA GLU A 39 -11.49 -13.22 12.58
C GLU A 39 -11.84 -11.85 13.16
N ILE A 40 -11.88 -10.82 12.31
CA ILE A 40 -12.37 -9.49 12.65
C ILE A 40 -13.84 -9.45 12.26
N LYS A 41 -14.73 -9.58 13.25
CA LYS A 41 -16.18 -9.72 13.06
C LYS A 41 -16.85 -8.59 12.28
N ASP A 42 -16.24 -7.41 12.24
CA ASP A 42 -16.75 -6.21 11.56
C ASP A 42 -15.63 -5.51 10.76
N ALA A 43 -14.87 -6.28 9.97
CA ALA A 43 -13.84 -5.72 9.10
C ALA A 43 -14.48 -4.73 8.11
N LYS A 44 -13.99 -3.47 8.12
CA LYS A 44 -14.44 -2.40 7.21
C LYS A 44 -13.57 -2.29 5.97
N THR A 45 -12.33 -2.74 6.10
CA THR A 45 -11.28 -2.63 5.10
C THR A 45 -10.57 -3.96 5.00
N VAL A 46 -10.10 -4.29 3.80
CA VAL A 46 -9.35 -5.50 3.50
C VAL A 46 -7.98 -5.13 2.95
N LEU A 47 -6.94 -5.70 3.56
CA LEU A 47 -5.57 -5.60 3.08
C LEU A 47 -5.21 -6.92 2.39
N TYR A 48 -5.27 -6.92 1.06
CA TYR A 48 -4.94 -8.08 0.26
C TYR A 48 -3.42 -8.29 0.22
N ALA A 49 -2.96 -9.51 0.52
CA ALA A 49 -1.59 -9.94 0.29
C ALA A 49 -1.55 -10.72 -1.03
N CYS A 50 -1.08 -10.06 -2.08
CA CYS A 50 -1.00 -10.59 -3.43
C CYS A 50 0.38 -11.21 -3.65
N ALA A 51 0.43 -12.46 -4.11
CA ALA A 51 1.69 -13.12 -4.43
C ALA A 51 2.50 -12.31 -5.46
N ASP A 52 3.81 -12.28 -5.29
CA ASP A 52 4.74 -11.63 -6.21
C ASP A 52 5.94 -12.53 -6.54
N ASP A 53 6.60 -12.27 -7.66
CA ASP A 53 7.78 -13.02 -8.09
C ASP A 53 9.09 -12.49 -7.46
N TYR A 54 9.10 -11.23 -7.01
CA TYR A 54 10.28 -10.55 -6.48
C TYR A 54 10.20 -10.35 -4.96
N ALA A 55 9.04 -9.98 -4.45
CA ALA A 55 8.63 -10.09 -3.05
C ALA A 55 7.83 -11.38 -2.83
N GLU A 56 7.67 -11.86 -1.59
CA GLU A 56 6.72 -12.96 -1.35
C GLU A 56 5.28 -12.46 -1.51
N PHE A 57 4.98 -11.27 -0.96
CA PHE A 57 3.71 -10.59 -1.14
C PHE A 57 3.86 -9.09 -1.37
N ILE A 58 2.96 -8.52 -2.18
CA ILE A 58 2.68 -7.08 -2.26
C ILE A 58 1.30 -6.83 -1.66
N LEU A 59 1.19 -5.82 -0.81
CA LEU A 59 -0.05 -5.46 -0.15
C LEU A 59 -0.88 -4.49 -1.00
N CYS A 60 -2.20 -4.71 -1.06
CA CYS A 60 -3.17 -3.85 -1.73
C CYS A 60 -4.34 -3.53 -0.79
N LEU A 61 -4.72 -2.26 -0.65
CA LEU A 61 -5.80 -1.82 0.23
C LEU A 61 -7.12 -1.69 -0.55
N ASP A 62 -8.16 -2.43 -0.13
CA ASP A 62 -9.52 -2.38 -0.69
C ASP A 62 -9.64 -2.52 -2.23
N GLY A 63 -8.59 -3.01 -2.88
CA GLY A 63 -8.49 -3.17 -4.33
C GLY A 63 -7.57 -4.32 -4.71
N LYS A 64 -7.45 -4.56 -6.01
CA LYS A 64 -6.61 -5.64 -6.53
C LYS A 64 -5.28 -5.08 -7.02
N ARG A 65 -4.30 -5.97 -7.04
CA ARG A 65 -3.03 -5.70 -7.69
C ARG A 65 -3.25 -5.42 -9.17
N TYR A 66 -2.58 -4.39 -9.69
CA TYR A 66 -2.71 -3.95 -11.08
C TYR A 66 -4.12 -3.50 -11.48
N ASP A 67 -4.92 -3.00 -10.54
CA ASP A 67 -6.14 -2.28 -10.91
C ASP A 67 -5.77 -1.10 -11.83
N GLU A 68 -6.67 -0.78 -12.75
CA GLU A 68 -6.54 0.39 -13.62
C GLU A 68 -7.15 1.61 -12.94
N PRO A 69 -6.61 2.83 -13.20
CA PRO A 69 -7.21 4.03 -12.67
C PRO A 69 -8.65 4.21 -13.19
N PRO A 70 -9.55 4.79 -12.38
CA PRO A 70 -10.90 5.10 -12.84
C PRO A 70 -10.88 6.15 -13.96
N ALA A 71 -11.90 6.16 -14.82
CA ALA A 71 -12.08 7.22 -15.81
C ALA A 71 -12.23 8.59 -15.11
N ILE A 72 -11.54 9.60 -15.64
CA ILE A 72 -11.47 10.95 -15.07
C ILE A 72 -11.50 11.98 -16.20
N THR A 73 -12.05 13.16 -15.94
CA THR A 73 -11.98 14.30 -16.87
C THR A 73 -10.62 15.00 -16.81
N TYR A 74 -10.27 15.75 -17.85
CA TYR A 74 -9.07 16.60 -17.83
C TYR A 74 -9.07 17.57 -16.65
N ARG A 75 -10.21 18.17 -16.31
CA ARG A 75 -10.34 19.10 -15.18
C ARG A 75 -10.03 18.41 -13.85
N GLU A 76 -10.58 17.23 -13.62
CA GLU A 76 -10.36 16.47 -12.40
C GLU A 76 -8.90 16.02 -12.29
N TYR A 77 -8.30 15.51 -13.37
CA TYR A 77 -6.87 15.16 -13.41
C TYR A 77 -5.98 16.36 -13.04
N LEU A 78 -6.19 17.49 -13.73
CA LEU A 78 -5.39 18.70 -13.53
C LEU A 78 -5.57 19.28 -12.11
N THR A 79 -6.76 19.15 -11.52
CA THR A 79 -7.04 19.59 -10.16
C THR A 79 -6.38 18.68 -9.13
N ASN A 80 -6.54 17.37 -9.26
CA ASN A 80 -6.18 16.41 -8.21
C ASN A 80 -4.69 16.05 -8.23
N TYR A 81 -4.06 16.05 -9.41
CA TYR A 81 -2.69 15.55 -9.58
C TYR A 81 -1.71 16.64 -9.99
N GLN A 82 -2.13 17.59 -10.83
CA GLN A 82 -1.26 18.64 -11.36
C GLN A 82 -1.37 19.97 -10.61
N SER A 83 -2.22 20.04 -9.57
CA SER A 83 -2.40 21.23 -8.72
C SER A 83 -2.79 22.51 -9.48
N VAL A 84 -3.51 22.38 -10.61
CA VAL A 84 -3.98 23.52 -11.42
C VAL A 84 -5.10 24.26 -10.69
N SER A 85 -4.95 25.57 -10.56
CA SER A 85 -5.88 26.44 -9.86
C SER A 85 -7.07 26.89 -10.72
N ALA A 86 -8.13 27.39 -10.06
CA ALA A 86 -9.32 27.94 -10.72
C ALA A 86 -9.02 29.14 -11.62
N GLU A 87 -7.96 29.89 -11.33
CA GLU A 87 -7.49 31.02 -12.14
C GLU A 87 -6.78 30.53 -13.41
N GLU A 88 -5.93 29.50 -13.28
CA GLU A 88 -5.22 28.89 -14.41
C GLU A 88 -6.17 28.19 -15.39
N PHE A 89 -7.28 27.61 -14.91
CA PHE A 89 -8.32 27.06 -15.80
C PHE A 89 -9.01 28.11 -16.70
N LYS A 90 -8.85 29.41 -16.42
CA LYS A 90 -9.39 30.49 -17.26
C LYS A 90 -8.37 30.96 -18.30
N ASP A 91 -7.12 30.53 -18.20
CA ASP A 91 -6.02 30.90 -19.08
C ASP A 91 -5.85 29.83 -20.17
N ALA A 92 -6.41 30.09 -21.35
CA ALA A 92 -6.35 29.16 -22.47
C ALA A 92 -4.92 28.95 -22.98
N ASP A 93 -4.07 29.97 -22.90
CA ASP A 93 -2.67 29.87 -23.33
C ASP A 93 -1.90 28.96 -22.37
N PHE A 94 -2.12 29.10 -21.05
CA PHE A 94 -1.56 28.18 -20.06
C PHE A 94 -1.99 26.73 -20.29
N LEU A 95 -3.29 26.48 -20.48
CA LEU A 95 -3.81 25.12 -20.68
C LEU A 95 -3.23 24.47 -21.93
N MET A 96 -3.11 25.22 -23.03
CA MET A 96 -2.51 24.70 -24.26
C MET A 96 -0.99 24.51 -24.11
N ASP A 97 -0.26 25.54 -23.67
CA ASP A 97 1.21 25.52 -23.66
C ASP A 97 1.79 24.59 -22.58
N CYS A 98 1.13 24.48 -21.43
CA CYS A 98 1.65 23.73 -20.28
C CYS A 98 0.97 22.37 -20.10
N GLN A 99 -0.31 22.24 -20.44
CA GLN A 99 -1.08 20.99 -20.25
C GLN A 99 -1.42 20.29 -21.56
N ASN A 100 -1.28 20.97 -22.71
CA ASN A 100 -1.70 20.49 -24.02
C ASN A 100 -3.18 20.06 -24.04
N VAL A 101 -4.05 20.90 -23.46
CA VAL A 101 -5.50 20.70 -23.36
C VAL A 101 -6.23 21.96 -23.81
N GLU A 102 -7.22 21.83 -24.69
CA GLU A 102 -8.10 22.95 -25.05
C GLU A 102 -9.13 23.24 -23.95
N ILE A 103 -9.55 24.50 -23.82
CA ILE A 103 -10.51 24.89 -22.76
C ILE A 103 -11.85 24.16 -22.85
N ASP A 104 -12.29 23.78 -24.05
CA ASP A 104 -13.53 23.03 -24.30
C ASP A 104 -13.36 21.51 -24.13
N GLU A 105 -12.13 21.04 -23.88
CA GLU A 105 -11.81 19.65 -23.56
C GLU A 105 -11.75 19.37 -22.06
N LEU A 106 -11.71 20.41 -21.21
CA LEU A 106 -11.57 20.26 -19.76
C LEU A 106 -12.57 19.29 -19.13
N ASP A 107 -13.82 19.31 -19.59
CA ASP A 107 -14.90 18.47 -19.04
C ASP A 107 -15.07 17.15 -19.82
N LYS A 108 -14.20 16.86 -20.80
CA LYS A 108 -14.17 15.58 -21.50
C LYS A 108 -13.33 14.59 -20.69
N GLU A 109 -13.72 13.32 -20.74
CA GLU A 109 -12.94 12.22 -20.20
C GLU A 109 -11.59 12.12 -20.92
N ILE A 110 -10.52 11.84 -20.17
CA ILE A 110 -9.21 11.56 -20.74
C ILE A 110 -9.31 10.25 -21.55
N PRO A 111 -8.98 10.26 -22.85
CA PRO A 111 -9.04 9.06 -23.66
C PRO A 111 -8.03 8.02 -23.17
N GLU A 112 -8.49 6.78 -22.94
CA GLU A 112 -7.61 5.64 -22.65
C GLU A 112 -6.49 5.52 -23.68
N HIS A 113 -5.27 5.24 -23.21
CA HIS A 113 -4.06 5.14 -24.02
C HIS A 113 -3.67 6.42 -24.80
N GLY A 114 -4.31 7.55 -24.52
CA GLY A 114 -3.88 8.87 -24.97
C GLY A 114 -2.64 9.37 -24.23
N PRO A 115 -1.97 10.43 -24.71
CA PRO A 115 -0.76 10.96 -24.06
C PRO A 115 -0.98 11.34 -22.58
N ALA A 116 -2.09 12.04 -22.27
CA ALA A 116 -2.44 12.42 -20.90
C ALA A 116 -2.81 11.22 -20.02
N TYR A 117 -3.33 10.13 -20.60
CA TYR A 117 -3.69 8.93 -19.86
C TYR A 117 -2.47 8.27 -19.22
N TYR A 118 -1.32 8.21 -19.91
CA TYR A 118 -0.11 7.62 -19.34
C TYR A 118 0.42 8.43 -18.16
N HIS A 119 0.39 9.75 -18.24
CA HIS A 119 0.75 10.61 -17.11
C HIS A 119 -0.20 10.44 -15.94
N TYR A 120 -1.50 10.35 -16.22
CA TYR A 120 -2.50 10.06 -15.20
C TYR A 120 -2.28 8.69 -14.54
N VAL A 121 -2.01 7.63 -15.32
CA VAL A 121 -1.69 6.29 -14.79
C VAL A 121 -0.47 6.36 -13.88
N ASP A 122 0.61 7.03 -14.30
CA ASP A 122 1.82 7.16 -13.50
C ASP A 122 1.55 7.87 -12.16
N ASP A 123 0.82 8.99 -12.20
CA ASP A 123 0.45 9.75 -11.01
C ASP A 123 -0.46 8.92 -10.08
N TRP A 124 -1.48 8.27 -10.63
CA TRP A 124 -2.39 7.40 -9.87
C TRP A 124 -1.66 6.21 -9.24
N CYS A 125 -0.72 5.60 -9.96
CA CYS A 125 0.07 4.47 -9.45
C CYS A 125 0.81 4.81 -8.16
N ILE A 126 1.28 6.06 -8.00
CA ILE A 126 2.06 6.49 -6.84
C ILE A 126 1.24 7.11 -5.71
N THR A 127 0.00 7.52 -5.97
CA THR A 127 -0.86 8.20 -4.97
C THR A 127 -2.10 7.42 -4.57
N ASP A 128 -2.81 6.82 -5.52
CA ASP A 128 -4.19 6.33 -5.29
C ASP A 128 -4.40 4.86 -5.68
N SER A 129 -3.39 4.19 -6.22
CA SER A 129 -3.45 2.76 -6.48
C SER A 129 -3.68 1.97 -5.19
N PRO A 130 -4.29 0.78 -5.26
CA PRO A 130 -4.42 -0.10 -4.09
C PRO A 130 -3.07 -0.36 -3.39
N GLU A 131 -1.97 -0.46 -4.14
CA GLU A 131 -0.61 -0.61 -3.66
C GLU A 131 -0.10 0.64 -2.93
N ALA A 132 -0.30 1.83 -3.50
CA ALA A 132 0.08 3.10 -2.88
C ALA A 132 -0.72 3.37 -1.58
N ASN A 133 -2.02 3.10 -1.62
CA ASN A 133 -2.88 3.19 -0.43
C ASN A 133 -2.46 2.20 0.66
N ALA A 134 -2.06 0.98 0.29
CA ALA A 134 -1.53 0.02 1.25
C ALA A 134 -0.19 0.46 1.85
N TYR A 135 0.69 1.07 1.04
CA TYR A 135 1.93 1.66 1.53
C TYR A 135 1.66 2.69 2.63
N ASP A 136 0.81 3.67 2.36
CA ASP A 136 0.52 4.76 3.32
C ASP A 136 -0.15 4.21 4.58
N TYR A 137 -1.11 3.30 4.42
CA TYR A 137 -1.78 2.65 5.53
C TYR A 137 -0.80 1.88 6.42
N VAL A 138 0.04 1.02 5.84
CA VAL A 138 1.00 0.21 6.60
C VAL A 138 2.08 1.09 7.25
N SER A 139 2.55 2.13 6.56
CA SER A 139 3.49 3.12 7.10
C SER A 139 2.94 3.78 8.37
N GLU A 140 1.67 4.18 8.35
CA GLU A 140 0.99 4.76 9.51
C GLU A 140 0.85 3.75 10.67
N ILE A 141 0.46 2.50 10.38
CA ILE A 141 0.42 1.43 11.38
C ILE A 141 1.78 1.21 12.04
N MET A 142 2.85 1.15 11.23
CA MET A 142 4.23 0.99 11.73
C MET A 142 4.63 2.18 12.61
N SER A 143 4.27 3.40 12.21
CA SER A 143 4.48 4.63 12.98
C SER A 143 3.79 4.57 14.35
N GLN A 144 2.50 4.24 14.39
CA GLN A 144 1.72 4.13 15.63
C GLN A 144 2.26 3.07 16.60
N LEU A 145 2.71 1.94 16.09
CA LEU A 145 3.31 0.87 16.91
C LEU A 145 4.65 1.31 17.50
N SER A 146 5.50 1.95 16.69
CA SER A 146 6.77 2.48 17.18
C SER A 146 6.56 3.49 18.32
N ALA A 147 5.51 4.32 18.23
CA ALA A 147 5.16 5.30 19.25
C ALA A 147 4.54 4.67 20.51
N THR A 148 3.78 3.58 20.37
CA THR A 148 2.99 2.99 21.47
C THR A 148 3.71 1.89 22.23
N THR A 149 4.43 1.01 21.52
CA THR A 149 5.05 -0.19 22.09
C THR A 149 6.57 -0.16 22.10
N ASN A 150 7.18 0.83 21.41
CA ASN A 150 8.62 0.86 21.13
C ASN A 150 9.10 -0.43 20.44
N GLU A 151 8.20 -1.10 19.71
CA GLU A 151 8.47 -2.26 18.87
C GLU A 151 8.43 -1.85 17.38
N GLU A 152 9.29 -2.48 16.57
CA GLU A 152 9.30 -2.32 15.13
C GLU A 152 8.73 -3.58 14.47
N LEU A 153 7.70 -3.42 13.62
CA LEU A 153 7.29 -4.45 12.66
C LEU A 153 8.44 -4.66 11.66
N CYS A 154 9.15 -5.77 11.77
CA CYS A 154 10.17 -6.14 10.79
C CYS A 154 9.57 -7.02 9.69
N GLY A 155 10.26 -7.15 8.55
CA GLY A 155 9.83 -8.03 7.44
C GLY A 155 8.83 -7.39 6.47
N ILE A 156 8.51 -6.11 6.69
CA ILE A 156 7.78 -5.26 5.77
C ILE A 156 8.77 -4.27 5.17
N ASN A 157 8.88 -4.24 3.83
CA ASN A 157 9.70 -3.29 3.10
C ASN A 157 8.78 -2.26 2.42
N LEU A 158 8.85 -1.00 2.88
CA LEU A 158 8.15 0.11 2.26
C LEU A 158 9.00 0.63 1.10
N GLN A 159 8.57 0.33 -0.12
CA GLN A 159 9.22 0.80 -1.35
C GLN A 159 8.58 2.09 -1.81
N ASP A 160 9.39 3.11 -2.03
CA ASP A 160 8.98 4.39 -2.57
C ASP A 160 9.93 4.80 -3.69
N CYS A 161 9.55 4.44 -4.92
CA CYS A 161 10.31 4.70 -6.13
C CYS A 161 9.51 5.57 -7.10
N PRO A 162 9.36 6.88 -6.81
CA PRO A 162 8.80 7.81 -7.77
C PRO A 162 9.93 8.26 -8.71
N PHE A 163 9.83 7.91 -10.00
CA PHE A 163 10.62 8.42 -11.14
C PHE A 163 11.92 7.68 -11.55
N ILE A 164 12.28 7.95 -12.83
CA ILE A 164 13.21 7.26 -13.76
C ILE A 164 13.49 5.79 -13.43
N GLY A 165 12.65 4.94 -14.01
CA GLY A 165 12.79 3.48 -14.05
C GLY A 165 11.60 2.74 -13.46
N SER A 166 10.81 3.39 -12.60
CA SER A 166 9.58 2.85 -12.03
C SER A 166 8.69 3.97 -11.47
N CYS A 167 7.37 3.78 -11.52
CA CYS A 167 6.38 4.55 -10.77
C CYS A 167 5.74 3.58 -9.77
N TYR A 168 6.52 3.19 -8.76
CA TYR A 168 6.20 2.08 -7.87
C TYR A 168 6.28 2.53 -6.41
N ARG A 169 5.13 2.45 -5.73
CA ARG A 169 5.01 2.64 -4.29
C ARG A 169 4.18 1.51 -3.72
N ALA A 170 4.77 0.71 -2.84
CA ALA A 170 4.13 -0.49 -2.31
C ALA A 170 4.74 -0.93 -0.97
N ALA A 171 3.93 -1.61 -0.17
CA ALA A 171 4.39 -2.36 0.98
C ALA A 171 4.62 -3.83 0.58
N GLU A 172 5.87 -4.26 0.61
CA GLU A 172 6.29 -5.64 0.32
C GLU A 172 6.45 -6.42 1.63
N VAL A 173 6.02 -7.68 1.63
CA VAL A 173 6.12 -8.58 2.78
C VAL A 173 6.91 -9.82 2.40
N ASP A 174 7.91 -10.17 3.22
CA ASP A 174 8.87 -11.23 2.92
C ASP A 174 8.37 -12.65 3.23
N ASP A 175 7.34 -12.80 4.09
CA ASP A 175 6.81 -14.11 4.49
C ASP A 175 5.41 -14.06 5.15
N VAL A 176 4.78 -15.23 5.18
CA VAL A 176 3.45 -15.47 5.78
C VAL A 176 3.41 -15.21 7.30
N LEU A 177 4.54 -15.38 8.00
CA LEU A 177 4.63 -15.10 9.43
C LEU A 177 4.49 -13.60 9.67
N THR A 178 5.09 -12.77 8.83
CA THR A 178 5.01 -11.32 8.89
C THR A 178 3.58 -10.84 8.67
N LEU A 179 2.82 -11.44 7.75
CA LEU A 179 1.38 -11.18 7.58
C LEU A 179 0.60 -11.48 8.87
N SER A 180 0.87 -12.63 9.49
CA SER A 180 0.24 -13.02 10.75
C SER A 180 0.51 -12.02 11.88
N CYS A 181 1.73 -11.50 11.94
CA CYS A 181 2.10 -10.50 12.92
C CYS A 181 1.49 -9.13 12.63
N LEU A 182 1.43 -8.71 11.36
CA LEU A 182 0.74 -7.49 10.95
C LEU A 182 -0.75 -7.56 11.33
N GLN A 183 -1.42 -8.69 11.05
CA GLN A 183 -2.83 -8.87 11.43
C GLN A 183 -3.04 -8.73 12.94
N ARG A 184 -2.14 -9.29 13.76
CA ARG A 184 -2.20 -9.14 15.21
C ARG A 184 -1.99 -7.69 15.64
N ALA A 185 -1.08 -6.97 14.99
CA ALA A 185 -0.80 -5.58 15.30
C ALA A 185 -2.02 -4.70 14.99
N LEU A 186 -2.70 -4.94 13.87
CA LEU A 186 -3.98 -4.30 13.53
C LEU A 186 -5.03 -4.54 14.63
N VAL A 187 -5.20 -5.78 15.07
CA VAL A 187 -6.12 -6.11 16.18
C VAL A 187 -5.75 -5.40 17.48
N ALA A 188 -4.45 -5.28 17.79
CA ALA A 188 -3.97 -4.61 19.00
C ALA A 188 -4.22 -3.09 18.98
N LEU A 189 -4.18 -2.47 17.80
CA LEU A 189 -4.53 -1.07 17.58
C LEU A 189 -6.05 -0.83 17.50
N GLY A 190 -6.85 -1.91 17.39
CA GLY A 190 -8.29 -1.81 17.20
C GLY A 190 -8.69 -1.44 15.76
N GLU A 191 -7.78 -1.64 14.80
CA GLU A 191 -8.02 -1.39 13.40
C GLU A 191 -9.00 -2.43 12.82
N PRO A 192 -10.11 -2.00 12.18
CA PRO A 192 -11.10 -2.90 11.61
C PRO A 192 -10.65 -3.42 10.23
N THR A 193 -9.40 -3.89 10.11
CA THR A 193 -8.78 -4.29 8.85
C THR A 193 -8.35 -5.75 8.88
N GLU A 194 -8.91 -6.52 7.96
CA GLU A 194 -8.59 -7.94 7.76
C GLU A 194 -7.54 -8.11 6.66
N ILE A 195 -6.54 -8.95 6.90
CA ILE A 195 -5.56 -9.36 5.90
C ILE A 195 -6.08 -10.62 5.21
N ARG A 196 -6.09 -10.61 3.88
CA ARG A 196 -6.47 -11.78 3.07
C ARG A 196 -5.40 -12.10 2.05
N VAL A 197 -4.95 -13.33 2.00
CA VAL A 197 -4.06 -13.79 0.92
C VAL A 197 -4.89 -13.97 -0.35
N ALA A 198 -4.61 -13.17 -1.37
CA ALA A 198 -5.27 -13.28 -2.67
C ALA A 198 -4.74 -14.53 -3.41
N GLN A 199 -5.64 -15.30 -4.02
CA GLN A 199 -5.29 -16.46 -4.85
C GLN A 199 -4.92 -16.05 -6.27
#